data_AF-A0A482VBW0-F1
#
_entry.id   AF-A0A482VBW0-F1
#
_cell.length_a   1.000
_cell.length_b   1.000
_cell.length_c   1.000
_cell.angle_alpha   90.00
_cell.angle_beta   90.00
_cell.angle_gamma   90.00
#
_symmetry.space_group_name_H-M   'P 1'
#
loop_
_entity.id
_entity.type
_entity.pdbx_description
1 polymer ?
#
loop_
_entity_poly.entity_id
_entity_poly.type
_entity_poly.pdbx_seq_one_letter_code
_entity_poly.pdbx_strand_id
1 'polypeptide(L)'
;MPTQLANDNNIHEIRAKIAYNGEVLITYIDQNITFEELLHEIIVICRFAPNQLFTMKWVDEEGDPCIISTQMELDEALRLYELNRDNEITIHGKW
;
A
#
# COMPACT_ATOMS: atom_id res chain seq x y z
N MET A 1 21.77 17.30 -31.51
CA MET A 1 21.06 17.61 -30.24
C MET A 1 21.06 16.33 -29.42
N PRO A 2 21.39 16.35 -28.13
CA PRO A 2 21.38 15.14 -27.32
C PRO A 2 19.92 14.76 -27.05
N THR A 3 19.55 13.56 -27.48
CA THR A 3 18.24 12.95 -27.25
C THR A 3 18.09 12.72 -25.75
N GLN A 4 17.10 13.38 -25.13
CA GLN A 4 16.76 13.15 -23.73
C GLN A 4 16.40 11.67 -23.56
N LEU A 5 17.16 10.98 -22.72
CA LEU A 5 16.80 9.71 -22.11
C LEU A 5 15.61 10.00 -21.17
N ALA A 6 14.40 10.00 -21.71
CA ALA A 6 13.23 9.77 -20.88
C ALA A 6 13.26 8.28 -20.57
N ASN A 7 13.77 7.93 -19.39
CA ASN A 7 13.53 6.64 -18.77
C ASN A 7 12.01 6.52 -18.62
N ASP A 8 11.36 5.91 -19.60
CA ASP A 8 9.98 5.41 -19.56
C ASP A 8 9.91 4.19 -18.63
N ASN A 9 10.49 4.30 -17.44
CA ASN A 9 10.11 3.45 -16.33
C ASN A 9 8.76 4.02 -15.91
N ASN A 10 7.69 3.48 -16.46
CA ASN A 10 6.33 3.76 -16.05
C ASN A 10 6.20 3.29 -14.58
N ILE A 11 6.68 4.11 -13.65
CA ILE A 11 6.64 3.80 -12.22
C ILE A 11 5.18 4.02 -11.83
N HIS A 12 4.42 2.94 -11.83
CA HIS A 12 3.03 2.95 -11.43
C HIS A 12 2.96 2.99 -9.89
N GLU A 13 3.38 4.12 -9.34
CA GLU A 13 3.34 4.37 -7.91
C GLU A 13 1.91 4.67 -7.47
N ILE A 14 1.46 3.92 -6.47
CA ILE A 14 0.19 4.11 -5.82
C ILE A 14 0.45 4.83 -4.50
N ARG A 15 -0.22 5.95 -4.29
CA ARG A 15 -0.15 6.63 -3.01
C ARG A 15 -0.88 5.79 -1.96
N ALA A 16 -0.23 5.49 -0.85
CA ALA A 16 -0.82 4.77 0.27
C ALA A 16 -0.85 5.66 1.52
N LYS A 17 -2.01 5.76 2.18
CA LYS A 17 -2.17 6.32 3.53
C LYS A 17 -2.12 5.20 4.55
N ILE A 18 -1.20 5.26 5.48
CA ILE A 18 -1.07 4.28 6.56
C ILE A 18 -1.54 4.93 7.86
N ALA A 19 -2.63 4.44 8.42
CA ALA A 19 -3.16 4.83 9.71
C ALA A 19 -2.64 3.88 10.80
N TYR A 20 -1.78 4.40 11.68
CA TYR A 20 -1.20 3.66 12.80
C TYR A 20 -0.92 4.56 14.02
N ASN A 21 -1.18 4.05 15.23
CA ASN A 21 -1.16 4.77 16.51
C ASN A 21 -1.73 6.22 16.55
N GLY A 22 -2.89 6.49 15.95
CA GLY A 22 -3.49 7.82 15.81
C GLY A 22 -2.83 8.73 14.77
N GLU A 23 -1.76 8.26 14.12
CA GLU A 23 -1.04 8.98 13.08
C GLU A 23 -1.42 8.47 11.69
N VAL A 24 -1.33 9.36 10.71
CA VAL A 24 -1.54 9.04 9.29
C VAL A 24 -0.25 9.37 8.55
N LEU A 25 0.40 8.35 8.02
CA LEU A 25 1.60 8.45 7.19
C LEU A 25 1.22 8.32 5.72
N ILE A 26 1.92 9.03 4.83
CA ILE A 26 1.72 8.91 3.38
C ILE A 26 3.00 8.33 2.80
N THR A 27 2.87 7.22 2.06
CA THR A 27 3.93 6.60 1.28
C THR A 27 3.47 6.37 -0.15
N TYR A 28 4.38 5.91 -1.00
CA TYR A 28 4.11 5.48 -2.36
C TYR A 28 4.60 4.04 -2.50
N ILE A 29 3.73 3.16 -2.97
CA ILE A 29 4.02 1.73 -3.17
C ILE A 29 3.96 1.42 -4.67
N ASP A 30 4.77 0.48 -5.15
CA ASP A 30 4.67 0.00 -6.52
C ASP A 30 3.37 -0.79 -6.71
N GLN A 31 2.65 -0.59 -7.82
CA GLN A 31 1.47 -1.40 -8.13
C GLN A 31 1.78 -2.91 -8.25
N ASN A 32 3.04 -3.28 -8.51
CA ASN A 32 3.48 -4.66 -8.63
C ASN A 32 4.12 -5.19 -7.34
N ILE A 33 4.00 -4.44 -6.24
CA ILE A 33 4.55 -4.84 -4.95
C ILE A 33 3.98 -6.18 -4.50
N THR A 34 4.84 -7.06 -4.01
CA THR A 34 4.41 -8.31 -3.39
C THR A 34 3.90 -8.06 -1.98
N PHE A 35 3.07 -8.97 -1.47
CA PHE A 35 2.57 -8.92 -0.10
C PHE A 35 3.71 -8.95 0.93
N GLU A 36 4.78 -9.69 0.67
CA GLU A 36 5.95 -9.74 1.56
C GLU A 36 6.70 -8.40 1.59
N GLU A 37 6.88 -7.75 0.44
CA GLU A 37 7.49 -6.43 0.35
C GLU A 37 6.62 -5.37 1.03
N LEU A 38 5.31 -5.37 0.78
CA LEU A 38 4.37 -4.47 1.45
C LEU A 38 4.40 -4.66 2.97
N LEU A 39 4.41 -5.92 3.44
CA LEU A 39 4.53 -6.24 4.86
C LEU A 39 5.80 -5.64 5.47
N HIS A 40 6.93 -5.79 4.77
CA HIS A 40 8.21 -5.25 5.20
C HIS A 40 8.20 -3.71 5.23
N GLU A 41 7.63 -3.05 4.22
CA GLU A 41 7.45 -1.60 4.22
C GLU A 41 6.62 -1.11 5.40
N ILE A 42 5.49 -1.74 5.68
CA ILE A 42 4.64 -1.37 6.83
C ILE A 42 5.39 -1.55 8.16
N ILE A 43 6.16 -2.62 8.33
CA ILE A 43 7.01 -2.84 9.52
C ILE A 43 8.01 -1.69 9.68
N VAL A 44 8.67 -1.28 8.60
CA VAL A 44 9.67 -0.21 8.61
C VAL A 44 9.02 1.15 8.89
N ILE A 45 7.91 1.46 8.22
CA ILE A 45 7.19 2.75 8.32
C ILE A 45 6.62 2.92 9.74
N CYS A 46 5.93 1.90 10.25
CA CYS A 46 5.32 1.93 11.57
C CYS A 46 6.29 1.61 12.71
N ARG A 47 7.55 1.29 12.39
CA ARG A 47 8.61 0.93 13.34
C ARG A 47 8.19 -0.18 14.31
N PHE A 48 7.57 -1.23 13.78
CA PHE A 48 7.15 -2.37 14.60
C PHE A 48 8.34 -3.07 15.23
N ALA A 49 8.14 -3.56 16.46
CA ALA A 49 9.14 -4.39 17.11
C ALA A 49 9.28 -5.72 16.35
N PRO A 50 10.48 -6.36 16.37
CA PRO A 50 10.63 -7.70 15.83
C PRO A 50 9.59 -8.65 16.42
N ASN A 51 8.84 -9.34 15.57
CA ASN A 51 7.74 -10.27 15.92
C ASN A 51 6.45 -9.63 16.47
N GLN A 52 6.30 -8.30 16.37
CA GLN A 52 5.02 -7.68 16.69
C GLN A 52 3.98 -8.13 15.66
N LEU A 53 2.90 -8.76 16.15
CA LEU A 53 1.77 -9.14 15.31
C LEU A 53 0.94 -7.88 15.00
N PHE A 54 0.54 -7.75 13.74
CA PHE A 54 -0.39 -6.73 13.29
C PHE A 54 -1.36 -7.32 12.27
N THR A 55 -2.42 -6.59 11.98
CA THR A 55 -3.34 -6.90 10.90
C THR A 55 -3.34 -5.71 9.96
N MET A 56 -3.16 -5.96 8.68
CA MET A 56 -3.31 -4.96 7.64
C MET A 56 -4.74 -4.99 7.14
N LYS A 57 -5.36 -3.81 7.05
CA LYS A 57 -6.70 -3.65 6.48
C LYS A 57 -6.69 -2.58 5.43
N TRP A 58 -7.22 -2.87 4.25
CA TRP A 58 -7.53 -1.89 3.23
C TRP A 58 -8.95 -1.37 3.44
N VAL A 59 -9.15 -0.07 3.25
CA VAL A 59 -10.48 0.55 3.25
C VAL A 59 -10.91 0.72 1.80
N ASP A 60 -12.03 0.09 1.44
CA ASP A 60 -12.59 0.17 0.09
C ASP A 60 -13.35 1.49 -0.14
N GLU A 61 -13.99 1.61 -1.32
CA GLU A 61 -14.74 2.81 -1.71
C GLU A 61 -16.02 3.05 -0.88
N GLU A 62 -16.56 1.99 -0.27
CA GLU A 62 -17.74 2.07 0.60
C GLU A 62 -17.35 2.45 2.03
N GLY A 63 -16.03 2.50 2.31
CA GLY A 63 -15.48 2.76 3.64
C GLY A 63 -15.33 1.51 4.49
N ASP A 64 -15.52 0.33 3.90
CA ASP A 64 -15.49 -0.94 4.61
C ASP A 64 -14.05 -1.48 4.71
N PRO A 65 -13.62 -1.94 5.91
CA PRO A 65 -12.28 -2.44 6.11
C PRO A 65 -12.18 -3.93 5.69
N CYS A 66 -11.52 -4.19 4.56
CA CYS A 66 -11.11 -5.52 4.11
C CYS A 66 -9.74 -5.91 4.68
N ILE A 67 -9.57 -7.16 5.12
CA ILE A 67 -8.28 -7.65 5.61
C ILE A 67 -7.38 -7.99 4.43
N ILE A 68 -6.10 -7.60 4.50
CA ILE A 68 -5.06 -8.09 3.60
C ILE A 68 -4.10 -8.96 4.40
N SER A 69 -4.11 -10.26 4.12
CA SER A 69 -3.29 -11.28 4.77
C SER A 69 -2.59 -12.22 3.79
N THR A 70 -2.91 -12.11 2.50
CA THR A 70 -2.40 -12.95 1.42
C THR A 70 -2.12 -12.11 0.17
N GLN A 71 -1.30 -12.64 -0.75
CA GLN A 71 -1.05 -12.00 -2.04
C GLN A 71 -2.34 -11.79 -2.84
N MET A 72 -3.25 -12.78 -2.83
CA MET A 72 -4.51 -12.70 -3.57
C MET A 72 -5.40 -11.55 -3.11
N GLU A 73 -5.44 -11.27 -1.80
CA GLU A 73 -6.20 -10.14 -1.25
C GLU A 73 -5.55 -8.80 -1.61
N LEU A 74 -4.21 -8.74 -1.66
CA LEU A 74 -3.49 -7.56 -2.13
C LEU A 74 -3.76 -7.30 -3.62
N ASP A 75 -3.67 -8.33 -4.45
CA ASP A 75 -3.92 -8.23 -5.89
C ASP A 75 -5.33 -7.71 -6.18
N GLU A 76 -6.34 -8.18 -5.43
CA GLU A 76 -7.72 -7.69 -5.57
C GLU A 76 -7.85 -6.23 -5.11
N ALA A 77 -7.22 -5.83 -4.01
CA ALA A 77 -7.22 -4.44 -3.55
C ALA A 77 -6.57 -3.50 -4.59
N LEU A 78 -5.46 -3.92 -5.22
CA LEU A 78 -4.78 -3.19 -6.29
C LEU A 78 -5.64 -3.12 -7.56
N ARG A 79 -6.30 -4.22 -7.93
CA ARG A 79 -7.22 -4.25 -9.08
C ARG A 79 -8.42 -3.32 -8.89
N LEU A 80 -8.96 -3.25 -7.67
CA LEU A 80 -10.07 -2.34 -7.32
C LEU A 80 -9.61 -0.88 -7.32
N TYR A 81 -8.39 -0.60 -6.82
CA TYR A 81 -7.76 0.71 -6.91
C TYR A 81 -7.66 1.20 -8.36
N GLU A 82 -7.17 0.36 -9.29
CA GLU A 82 -7.07 0.71 -10.71
C GLU A 82 -8.43 1.00 -11.37
N LEU A 83 -9.46 0.22 -11.01
CA LEU A 83 -10.79 0.34 -11.57
C LEU A 83 -11.48 1.64 -11.14
N ASN A 84 -11.37 1.97 -9.86
CA ASN A 84 -12.07 3.10 -9.26
C ASN A 84 -11.29 4.42 -9.44
N ARG A 85 -9.98 4.35 -9.76
CA ARG A 85 -9.07 5.49 -9.89
C ARG A 85 -9.09 6.43 -8.68
N ASP A 86 -9.44 5.91 -7.52
CA ASP A 86 -9.24 6.65 -6.29
C ASP A 86 -7.74 6.64 -6.01
N ASN A 87 -7.12 7.80 -5.90
CA ASN A 87 -5.66 7.92 -5.95
C ASN A 87 -4.99 7.49 -4.64
N GLU A 88 -5.67 6.74 -3.77
CA GLU A 88 -5.14 6.39 -2.46
C GLU A 88 -5.58 5.02 -1.94
N ILE A 89 -4.60 4.24 -1.46
CA ILE A 89 -4.84 3.02 -0.68
C ILE A 89 -4.72 3.36 0.80
N THR A 90 -5.79 3.17 1.58
CA THR A 90 -5.72 3.36 3.04
C THR A 90 -5.47 2.05 3.76
N ILE A 91 -4.40 1.98 4.56
CA ILE A 91 -3.97 0.82 5.35
C ILE A 91 -4.13 1.11 6.84
N HIS A 92 -4.88 0.29 7.57
CA HIS A 92 -5.00 0.39 9.04
C HIS A 92 -4.26 -0.75 9.74
N GLY A 93 -3.38 -0.39 10.69
CA GLY A 93 -2.78 -1.33 11.65
C GLY A 93 -3.63 -1.46 12.92
N LYS A 94 -3.62 -2.63 13.57
CA LYS A 94 -4.20 -2.77 14.92
C LYS A 94 -3.37 -1.99 15.96
N TRP A 95 -4.06 -1.18 16.76
CA TRP A 95 -3.52 -0.53 17.97
C TRP A 95 -3.28 -1.55 19.09
#